data_AF-A0A2A5T1H9-F1
#
_entry.id   AF-A0A2A5T1H9-F1
#
_cell.length_a   1.000
_cell.length_b   1.000
_cell.length_c   1.000
_cell.angle_alpha   90.00
_cell.angle_beta   90.00
_cell.angle_gamma   90.00
#
_symmetry.space_group_name_H-M   'P 1'
#
loop_
_entity.id
_entity.type
_entity.pdbx_description
1 polymer ?
#
loop_
_entity_poly.entity_id
_entity_poly.type
_entity_poly.pdbx_seq_one_letter_code
_entity_poly.pdbx_strand_id
1 'polypeptide(L)'
;MSQDLSRLDTIDKHLLAVLTASIMDVDEISRLLNERRQCLEEIKMLPKPPEGNAWSSALRRTKRIVNLMEIYRNTVAVQARPFIKGRKLVQTYKKFE
;
A
#
# COMPACT_ATOMS: atom_id res chain seq x y z
N MET A 1 -9.62 -16.86 17.13
CA MET A 1 -9.64 -15.65 16.25
C MET A 1 -10.63 -15.92 15.14
N SER A 2 -11.51 -15.00 14.76
CA SER A 2 -12.43 -15.24 13.64
C SER A 2 -11.63 -15.45 12.35
N GLN A 3 -12.17 -16.25 11.43
CA GLN A 3 -11.51 -16.60 10.16
C GLN A 3 -11.13 -15.34 9.37
N ASP A 4 -12.00 -14.33 9.35
CA ASP A 4 -11.77 -13.08 8.64
C ASP A 4 -10.64 -12.25 9.26
N LEU A 5 -10.54 -12.19 10.60
CA LEU A 5 -9.45 -11.49 11.27
C LEU A 5 -8.11 -12.21 11.06
N SER A 6 -8.11 -13.54 10.94
CA SER A 6 -6.91 -14.30 10.59
C SER A 6 -6.48 -14.08 9.15
N ARG A 7 -7.43 -13.98 8.23
CA ARG A 7 -7.15 -13.65 6.84
C ARG A 7 -6.59 -12.23 6.71
N LEU A 8 -7.21 -11.25 7.37
CA LEU A 8 -6.71 -9.88 7.44
C LEU A 8 -5.30 -9.83 8.05
N ASP A 9 -5.04 -10.66 9.06
CA ASP A 9 -3.73 -10.76 9.70
C ASP A 9 -2.62 -11.20 8.74
N THR A 10 -2.89 -12.24 7.96
CA THR A 10 -1.98 -12.75 6.93
C THR A 10 -1.74 -11.71 5.84
N ILE A 11 -2.81 -11.09 5.32
CA ILE A 11 -2.70 -10.06 4.28
C ILE A 11 -1.87 -8.88 4.78
N ASP A 12 -2.17 -8.36 5.98
CA ASP A 12 -1.43 -7.24 6.56
C ASP A 12 0.06 -7.56 6.75
N LYS A 13 0.39 -8.79 7.20
CA LYS A 13 1.78 -9.22 7.38
C LYS A 13 2.51 -9.32 6.04
N HIS A 14 1.86 -9.88 5.02
CA HIS A 14 2.46 -9.99 3.70
C HIS A 14 2.67 -8.61 3.08
N LEU A 15 1.66 -7.74 3.15
CA LEU A 15 1.75 -6.37 2.66
C LEU A 15 2.86 -5.58 3.35
N LEU A 16 3.02 -5.74 4.66
CA LEU A 16 4.13 -5.13 5.40
C LEU A 16 5.49 -5.66 4.94
N ALA A 17 5.62 -6.97 4.69
CA ALA A 17 6.86 -7.54 4.19
C ALA A 17 7.25 -6.94 2.83
N VAL A 18 6.31 -6.89 1.87
CA VAL A 18 6.55 -6.34 0.53
C VAL A 18 6.84 -4.83 0.59
N LEU A 19 6.14 -4.07 1.43
CA LEU A 19 6.38 -2.63 1.61
C LEU A 19 7.74 -2.31 2.26
N THR A 20 8.36 -3.27 2.94
CA THR A 20 9.68 -3.10 3.57
C THR A 20 10.81 -3.78 2.81
N ALA A 21 10.51 -4.45 1.69
CA ALA A 21 11.50 -5.07 0.84
C ALA A 21 12.37 -4.02 0.15
N SER A 22 13.63 -4.37 -0.15
CA SER A 22 14.57 -3.50 -0.87
C SER A 22 14.11 -3.20 -2.30
N ILE A 23 13.46 -4.17 -2.93
CA ILE A 23 12.84 -4.06 -4.25
C ILE A 23 11.34 -4.25 -4.03
N MET A 24 10.59 -3.18 -4.33
CA MET A 24 9.16 -3.16 -4.11
C MET A 24 8.43 -3.68 -5.35
N ASP A 25 7.66 -4.76 -5.18
CA ASP A 25 6.77 -5.29 -6.21
C ASP A 25 5.42 -4.56 -6.15
N VAL A 26 5.22 -3.63 -7.08
CA VAL A 26 4.04 -2.76 -7.14
C VAL A 26 2.77 -3.53 -7.53
N ASP A 27 2.90 -4.55 -8.36
CA ASP A 27 1.78 -5.38 -8.79
C ASP A 27 1.31 -6.23 -7.62
N GLU A 28 2.24 -6.81 -6.87
CA GLU A 28 1.93 -7.58 -5.66
C GLU A 28 1.31 -6.71 -4.56
N ILE A 29 1.82 -5.48 -4.34
CA ILE A 29 1.19 -4.53 -3.42
C ILE A 29 -0.25 -4.23 -3.84
N SER A 30 -0.49 -4.00 -5.13
CA SER A 30 -1.82 -3.69 -5.65
C SER A 30 -2.77 -4.87 -5.45
N ARG A 31 -2.32 -6.10 -5.71
CA ARG A 31 -3.07 -7.33 -5.45
C ARG A 31 -3.43 -7.45 -3.97
N LEU A 32 -2.45 -7.32 -3.08
CA LEU A 32 -2.63 -7.43 -1.63
C LEU A 32 -3.56 -6.34 -1.07
N LEU A 33 -3.47 -5.11 -1.57
CA LEU A 33 -4.40 -4.03 -1.18
C LEU A 33 -5.83 -4.33 -1.61
N ASN A 34 -6.03 -4.91 -2.79
CA ASN A 34 -7.35 -5.32 -3.26
C ASN A 34 -7.93 -6.46 -2.41
N GLU A 35 -7.12 -7.47 -2.08
CA GLU A 35 -7.53 -8.57 -1.19
C GLU A 35 -7.87 -8.07 0.21
N ARG A 36 -7.06 -7.14 0.73
CA ARG A 36 -7.29 -6.48 2.01
C ARG A 36 -8.63 -5.74 2.02
N ARG A 37 -8.92 -4.98 0.96
CA ARG A 37 -10.19 -4.26 0.80
C ARG A 37 -11.37 -5.23 0.83
N GLN A 38 -11.30 -6.32 0.06
CA GLN A 38 -12.36 -7.33 0.04
C GLN A 38 -12.57 -7.93 1.45
N CYS A 39 -11.49 -8.31 2.13
CA CYS A 39 -11.57 -8.87 3.49
C CYS A 39 -12.19 -7.87 4.49
N LEU A 40 -11.88 -6.57 4.38
CA LEU A 40 -12.48 -5.54 5.23
C LEU A 40 -13.98 -5.33 4.95
N GLU A 41 -14.41 -5.42 3.69
CA GLU A 41 -15.84 -5.37 3.35
C GLU A 41 -16.59 -6.59 3.92
N GLU A 42 -16.00 -7.78 3.85
CA GLU A 42 -16.58 -8.98 4.48
C GLU A 42 -16.71 -8.82 6.00
N ILE A 43 -15.66 -8.31 6.67
CA ILE A 43 -15.66 -8.02 8.11
C ILE A 43 -16.75 -6.99 8.48
N LYS A 44 -16.97 -5.99 7.62
CA LYS A 44 -17.98 -4.95 7.82
C LYS A 44 -19.41 -5.50 7.75
N MET A 45 -19.63 -6.60 7.02
CA MET A 45 -20.93 -7.28 6.93
C MET A 45 -21.21 -8.19 8.12
N LEU A 46 -20.28 -8.36 9.05
CA LEU A 46 -20.50 -9.17 10.25
C LEU A 46 -21.60 -8.56 11.12
N PRO A 47 -22.50 -9.37 11.69
CA PRO A 47 -23.62 -8.89 12.51
C PRO A 47 -23.17 -8.23 13.82
N LYS A 48 -21.91 -8.45 14.22
CA LYS A 48 -21.26 -7.73 15.31
C LYS A 48 -19.90 -7.24 14.83
N PRO A 49 -19.52 -6.00 15.18
CA PRO A 49 -18.20 -5.50 14.85
C PRO A 49 -17.13 -6.40 15.52
N PRO A 50 -15.99 -6.63 14.86
CA PRO A 50 -14.86 -7.28 15.51
C PRO A 50 -14.36 -6.41 16.66
N GLU A 51 -14.21 -7.01 17.83
CA GLU A 51 -13.73 -6.35 19.04
C GLU A 51 -12.49 -7.05 19.61
N GLY A 52 -11.83 -6.38 20.56
CA GLY A 52 -10.71 -6.93 21.32
C GLY A 52 -9.34 -6.83 20.63
N ASN A 53 -8.37 -7.54 21.21
CA ASN A 53 -6.94 -7.36 20.92
C ASN A 53 -6.58 -7.60 19.44
N ALA A 54 -7.26 -8.53 18.77
CA ALA A 54 -7.02 -8.83 17.36
C ALA A 54 -7.41 -7.65 16.46
N TRP A 55 -8.55 -7.01 16.73
CA TRP A 55 -8.99 -5.84 15.97
C TRP A 55 -8.11 -4.61 16.24
N SER A 56 -7.77 -4.34 17.51
CA SER A 56 -6.81 -3.29 17.87
C SER A 56 -5.45 -3.47 17.19
N SER A 57 -4.99 -4.73 17.05
CA SER A 57 -3.76 -5.06 16.33
C SER A 57 -3.88 -4.78 14.83
N ALA A 58 -5.02 -5.11 14.21
CA ALA A 58 -5.29 -4.78 12.80
C ALA A 58 -5.31 -3.26 12.55
N LEU A 59 -5.89 -2.47 13.46
CA LEU A 59 -5.84 -1.01 13.38
C LEU A 59 -4.41 -0.46 13.46
N ARG A 60 -3.58 -1.01 14.35
CA ARG A 60 -2.16 -0.63 14.44
C ARG A 60 -1.39 -0.93 13.15
N ARG A 61 -1.64 -2.10 12.54
CA ARG A 61 -1.04 -2.45 11.24
C ARG A 61 -1.51 -1.54 10.12
N THR A 62 -2.80 -1.19 10.10
CA THR A 62 -3.36 -0.24 9.13
C THR A 62 -2.59 1.08 9.16
N LYS A 63 -2.35 1.65 10.36
CA LYS A 63 -1.56 2.88 10.51
C LYS A 63 -0.14 2.73 9.96
N ARG A 64 0.51 1.60 10.21
CA ARG A 64 1.86 1.32 9.71
C ARG A 64 1.90 1.19 8.18
N ILE A 65 0.93 0.47 7.61
CA ILE A 65 0.78 0.29 6.15
C ILE A 65 0.60 1.66 5.47
N VAL A 66 -0.29 2.51 6.00
CA VAL A 66 -0.52 3.86 5.45
C VAL A 66 0.75 4.70 5.48
N ASN A 67 1.45 4.74 6.61
CA ASN A 67 2.70 5.49 6.74
C ASN A 67 3.75 5.02 5.70
N LEU A 68 3.94 3.71 5.54
CA LEU A 68 4.87 3.16 4.54
C LEU A 68 4.48 3.54 3.10
N MET A 69 3.19 3.51 2.76
CA MET A 69 2.70 3.95 1.45
C MET A 69 2.93 5.44 1.22
N GLU A 70 2.78 6.29 2.24
CA GLU A 70 3.07 7.72 2.14
C GLU A 70 4.57 7.99 1.93
N ILE A 71 5.44 7.28 2.66
CA ILE A 71 6.89 7.34 2.47
C ILE A 71 7.27 6.92 1.05
N TYR A 72 6.70 5.82 0.56
CA TYR A 72 6.93 5.35 -0.79
C TYR A 72 6.51 6.38 -1.85
N ARG A 73 5.27 6.90 -1.74
CA ARG A 73 4.77 7.94 -2.65
C ARG A 73 5.69 9.15 -2.68
N ASN A 74 6.15 9.61 -1.52
CA ASN A 74 7.04 10.77 -1.43
C ASN A 74 8.41 10.48 -2.07
N THR A 75 8.96 9.29 -1.85
CA THR A 75 10.23 8.85 -2.45
C THR A 75 10.13 8.80 -3.97
N VAL A 76 9.08 8.17 -4.52
CA VAL A 76 8.85 8.11 -5.97
C VAL A 76 8.66 9.51 -6.57
N ALA A 77 7.91 10.39 -5.90
CA ALA A 77 7.71 11.76 -6.36
C ALA A 77 9.03 12.54 -6.43
N VAL A 78 9.96 12.33 -5.50
CA VAL A 78 11.30 12.93 -5.54
C VAL A 78 12.12 12.36 -6.70
N GLN A 79 12.11 11.04 -6.89
CA GLN A 79 12.84 10.37 -7.96
C GLN A 79 12.31 10.69 -9.37
N ALA A 80 11.04 11.06 -9.50
CA ALA A 80 10.44 11.43 -10.79
C ALA A 80 10.89 12.83 -11.29
N ARG A 81 11.30 13.74 -10.39
CA ARG A 81 11.64 15.14 -10.73
C ARG A 81 12.71 15.28 -11.82
N PRO A 82 13.82 14.52 -11.81
CA PRO A 82 14.84 14.60 -12.85
C PRO A 82 14.32 14.18 -14.23
N PHE A 83 13.51 13.13 -14.32
CA PHE A 83 12.92 12.69 -15.59
C PHE A 83 11.99 13.73 -16.20
N ILE A 84 11.21 14.42 -15.36
CA ILE A 84 10.34 15.52 -15.79
C ILE A 84 11.18 16.69 -16.35
N LYS A 85 12.30 17.03 -15.70
CA LYS A 85 13.23 18.05 -16.20
C LYS A 85 13.87 17.63 -17.54
N GLY A 86 14.33 16.39 -17.64
CA GLY A 86 14.92 15.84 -18.87
C GLY A 86 13.93 15.86 -20.05
N ARG A 87 12.68 15.43 -19.83
CA ARG A 87 11.63 15.49 -20.85
C ARG A 87 11.36 16.92 -21.33
N LYS A 88 11.34 17.90 -20.42
CA LYS A 88 11.22 19.32 -20.79
C LYS A 88 12.39 19.81 -21.64
N LEU A 89 13.62 19.43 -21.29
CA LEU A 89 14.80 19.79 -22.07
C LEU A 89 14.72 19.20 -23.49
N VAL A 90 14.39 17.91 -23.63
CA VAL A 90 14.21 17.27 -24.94
C VAL A 90 13.11 17.94 -25.76
N GLN A 91 11.97 18.29 -25.15
CA GLN A 91 10.90 19.02 -25.83
C GLN A 91 11.33 20.42 -26.27
N THR A 92 12.18 21.11 -25.52
CA THR A 92 12.74 22.41 -25.91
C THR A 92 13.66 22.27 -27.12
N TYR A 93 14.55 21.28 -27.13
CA TYR A 93 15.47 21.05 -28.25
C TYR A 93 14.74 20.69 -29.55
N LYS A 94 13.69 19.86 -29.48
CA LYS A 94 12.84 19.52 -30.64
C LYS A 94 12.13 20.71 -31.31
N LYS A 95 12.12 21.91 -30.71
CA LYS A 95 11.56 23.11 -31.33
C LYS A 95 12.54 23.82 -32.26
N PHE A 96 13.80 23.40 -32.26
CA PHE A 96 14.88 23.95 -33.08
C PHE A 96 15.36 22.96 -34.15
N GLU A 97 14.71 21.80 -34.26
CA GLU A 97 14.76 20.86 -35.39
C GLU A 97 13.56 21.10 -36.31
#